data_AF-A0A7V5HNR6-F1
#
_entry.id   AF-A0A7V5HNR6-F1
#
_cell.length_a   1.000
_cell.length_b   1.000
_cell.length_c   1.000
_cell.angle_alpha   90.00
_cell.angle_beta   90.00
_cell.angle_gamma   90.00
#
_symmetry.space_group_name_H-M   'P 1'
#
loop_
_entity.id
_entity.type
_entity.pdbx_description
1 polymer ?
#
loop_
_entity_poly.entity_id
_entity_poly.type
_entity_poly.pdbx_seq_one_letter_code
_entity_poly.pdbx_strand_id
1 'polypeptide(L)'
;MILDPVLSLGIILLLGFFSDKIADFFHIPHVTANLLLGILIGIELLDPLTHHLLRASGFISNIVLGLIAFSIGQSFYYKRFKAIGKQIILISLFEAGFAWIIVTL
;
A
#
# COMPACT_ATOMS: atom_id res chain seq x y z
N MET A 1 4.82 -28.50 -0.85
CA MET A 1 6.20 -28.05 -1.14
C MET A 1 6.41 -26.77 -0.36
N ILE A 2 7.20 -26.81 0.72
CA ILE A 2 7.46 -25.62 1.55
C ILE A 2 8.46 -24.79 0.76
N LEU A 3 8.01 -23.69 0.16
CA LEU A 3 8.90 -22.74 -0.48
C LEU A 3 9.68 -22.02 0.61
N ASP A 4 11.01 -21.93 0.49
CA ASP A 4 11.84 -21.17 1.43
C ASP A 4 11.33 -19.72 1.55
N PRO A 5 11.35 -19.09 2.74
CA PRO A 5 10.86 -17.73 2.92
C PRO A 5 11.54 -16.71 2.00
N VAL A 6 12.82 -16.91 1.70
CA VAL A 6 13.60 -16.07 0.78
C VAL A 6 13.11 -16.22 -0.65
N LEU A 7 12.84 -17.45 -1.09
CA LEU A 7 12.30 -17.73 -2.42
C LEU A 7 10.89 -17.13 -2.57
N SER A 8 10.08 -17.25 -1.53
CA SER A 8 8.73 -16.68 -1.47
C SER A 8 8.74 -15.16 -1.61
N LEU A 9 9.64 -14.47 -0.88
CA LEU A 9 9.84 -13.03 -1.01
C LEU A 9 10.35 -12.64 -2.41
N GLY A 10 11.29 -13.40 -2.96
CA GLY A 10 11.80 -13.16 -4.32
C GLY A 10 10.71 -13.24 -5.38
N ILE A 11 9.83 -14.25 -5.29
CA ILE A 11 8.68 -14.40 -6.19
C ILE A 11 7.73 -13.21 -6.06
N ILE A 12 7.39 -12.79 -4.83
CA ILE A 12 6.48 -11.66 -4.61
C ILE A 12 7.08 -10.35 -5.13
N LEU A 13 8.36 -10.09 -4.92
CA LEU A 13 9.03 -8.90 -5.44
C LEU A 13 9.08 -8.90 -6.97
N LEU A 14 9.38 -10.03 -7.60
CA LEU A 14 9.36 -10.16 -9.06
C LEU A 14 7.96 -9.95 -9.63
N LEU A 15 6.95 -10.56 -9.02
CA LEU A 15 5.56 -10.43 -9.44
C LEU A 15 5.04 -9.00 -9.25
N GLY A 16 5.39 -8.33 -8.15
CA GLY A 16 5.09 -6.91 -7.94
C GLY A 16 5.77 -6.00 -8.98
N PHE A 17 7.04 -6.23 -9.28
CA PHE A 17 7.73 -5.49 -10.34
C PHE A 17 7.10 -5.71 -11.72
N PHE A 18 6.67 -6.93 -12.03
CA PHE A 18 5.98 -7.22 -13.28
C PHE A 18 4.62 -6.55 -13.34
N SER A 19 3.89 -6.55 -12.22
CA SER A 19 2.62 -5.84 -12.05
C SER A 19 2.76 -4.34 -12.29
N ASP A 20 3.83 -3.70 -11.79
CA ASP A 20 4.08 -2.28 -12.05
C ASP A 20 4.27 -1.97 -13.54
N LYS A 21 4.98 -2.83 -14.29
CA LYS A 21 5.09 -2.68 -15.75
C LYS A 21 3.77 -2.87 -16.48
N ILE A 22 2.94 -3.81 -16.02
CA ILE A 22 1.59 -4.00 -16.56
C ILE A 22 0.74 -2.76 -16.28
N ALA A 23 0.86 -2.17 -15.08
CA ALA A 23 0.16 -0.95 -14.70
C ALA A 23 0.48 0.21 -15.66
N ASP A 24 1.76 0.40 -15.97
CA ASP A 24 2.22 1.41 -16.93
C ASP A 24 1.64 1.16 -18.33
N PHE A 25 1.63 -0.09 -18.79
CA PHE A 25 1.09 -0.45 -20.10
C PHE A 25 -0.41 -0.15 -20.23
N PHE A 26 -1.19 -0.50 -19.21
CA PHE A 26 -2.64 -0.28 -19.19
C PHE A 26 -3.06 1.10 -18.66
N HIS A 27 -2.10 1.96 -18.28
CA HIS A 27 -2.34 3.29 -17.70
C HIS A 27 -3.26 3.25 -16.46
N ILE A 28 -3.13 2.21 -15.64
CA ILE A 28 -3.87 2.07 -14.38
C ILE A 28 -2.97 2.41 -13.19
N PRO A 29 -3.53 2.85 -12.05
CA PRO A 29 -2.74 3.12 -10.86
C PRO A 29 -1.97 1.87 -10.40
N HIS A 30 -0.67 2.03 -10.09
CA HIS A 30 0.19 0.94 -9.61
C HIS A 30 -0.43 0.18 -8.43
N VAL A 31 -1.03 0.91 -7.49
CA VAL A 31 -1.68 0.31 -6.31
C VAL A 31 -2.82 -0.61 -6.71
N THR A 32 -3.61 -0.24 -7.73
CA THR A 32 -4.71 -1.06 -8.24
C THR A 32 -4.18 -2.32 -8.93
N ALA A 33 -3.15 -2.22 -9.77
CA ALA A 33 -2.53 -3.37 -10.43
C ALA A 33 -1.95 -4.37 -9.41
N ASN A 34 -1.19 -3.86 -8.44
CA ASN A 34 -0.57 -4.66 -7.39
C ASN A 34 -1.62 -5.35 -6.50
N LEU A 35 -2.76 -4.70 -6.24
CA LEU A 35 -3.87 -5.30 -5.50
C LEU A 35 -4.55 -6.41 -6.31
N LEU A 36 -4.84 -6.18 -7.59
CA LEU A 36 -5.43 -7.19 -8.48
C LEU A 36 -4.54 -8.42 -8.62
N LEU A 37 -3.24 -8.20 -8.79
CA LEU A 37 -2.25 -9.28 -8.86
C LEU A 37 -2.17 -10.03 -7.52
N GLY A 38 -2.22 -9.34 -6.38
CA GLY A 38 -2.31 -9.96 -5.05
C GLY A 38 -3.56 -10.83 -4.88
N ILE A 39 -4.72 -10.36 -5.35
CA ILE A 39 -5.98 -11.12 -5.35
C ILE A 39 -5.85 -12.37 -6.25
N LEU A 40 -5.28 -12.21 -7.45
CA LEU A 40 -5.10 -13.30 -8.40
C LEU A 40 -4.15 -14.40 -7.87
N ILE A 41 -3.06 -14.00 -7.19
CA ILE A 41 -2.13 -14.93 -6.53
C ILE A 41 -2.81 -15.60 -5.33
N GLY A 42 -3.62 -14.86 -4.58
CA GLY A 42 -4.28 -15.32 -3.37
C GLY A 42 -5.43 -16.30 -3.59
N ILE A 43 -6.04 -16.33 -4.78
CA ILE A 43 -7.29 -17.08 -4.99
C ILE A 43 -7.13 -18.60 -4.96
N GLU A 44 -5.99 -19.21 -5.28
CA GLU A 44 -5.85 -20.69 -5.13
C GLU A 44 -4.43 -21.27 -5.37
N LEU A 45 -3.39 -20.45 -5.61
CA LEU A 45 -2.13 -20.94 -6.21
C LEU A 45 -0.94 -21.14 -5.23
N LEU A 46 -0.92 -20.52 -4.05
CA LEU A 46 0.20 -20.66 -3.09
C LEU A 46 -0.24 -20.67 -1.60
N ASP A 47 -1.04 -21.67 -1.24
CA ASP A 47 -1.54 -21.90 0.14
C ASP A 47 -0.44 -21.82 1.25
N PRO A 48 0.80 -22.33 1.03
CA PRO A 48 1.87 -22.24 2.05
C PRO A 48 2.55 -20.86 2.15
N LEU A 49 2.57 -20.05 1.08
CA LEU A 49 3.15 -18.69 1.15
C LEU A 49 2.28 -17.79 2.02
N THR A 50 0.98 -17.87 1.79
CA THR A 50 -0.02 -16.98 2.36
C THR A 50 0.04 -16.98 3.89
N HIS A 51 0.17 -18.13 4.56
CA HIS A 51 0.17 -18.17 6.02
C HIS A 51 1.36 -17.51 6.72
N HIS A 52 2.58 -17.65 6.20
CA HIS A 52 3.75 -16.98 6.80
C HIS A 52 3.80 -15.50 6.46
N LEU A 53 3.42 -15.13 5.24
CA LEU A 53 3.34 -13.75 4.80
C LEU A 53 2.25 -12.97 5.52
N LEU A 54 1.07 -13.55 5.79
CA LEU A 54 0.03 -12.86 6.55
C LEU A 54 0.50 -12.51 7.96
N ARG A 55 1.25 -13.38 8.64
CA ARG A 55 1.79 -13.07 9.97
C ARG A 55 2.83 -11.95 9.95
N ALA A 56 3.70 -11.91 8.94
CA ALA A 56 4.68 -10.84 8.77
C ALA A 56 4.10 -9.55 8.16
N SER A 57 2.93 -9.63 7.52
CA SER A 57 2.33 -8.53 6.76
C SER A 57 2.01 -7.31 7.63
N GLY A 58 1.57 -7.50 8.88
CA GLY A 58 1.29 -6.39 9.79
C GLY A 58 2.55 -5.55 10.08
N PHE A 59 3.66 -6.20 10.38
CA PHE A 59 4.94 -5.51 10.62
C PHE A 59 5.48 -4.85 9.34
N ILE A 60 5.46 -5.57 8.22
CA ILE A 60 5.94 -5.04 6.94
C ILE A 60 5.08 -3.86 6.47
N SER A 61 3.76 -3.93 6.65
CA SER A 61 2.82 -2.88 6.28
C SER A 61 3.07 -1.60 7.06
N ASN A 62 3.31 -1.70 8.37
CA ASN A 62 3.65 -0.53 9.19
C ASN A 62 4.94 0.16 8.70
N ILE A 63 5.97 -0.61 8.35
CA ILE A 63 7.22 -0.05 7.81
C ILE A 63 6.96 0.64 6.47
N VAL A 64 6.26 -0.03 5.55
CA VAL A 64 5.96 0.48 4.21
C VAL A 64 5.10 1.74 4.29
N LEU A 65 4.04 1.75 5.10
CA LEU A 65 3.19 2.92 5.35
C LEU A 65 4.00 4.07 5.95
N GLY A 66 4.92 3.79 6.87
CA GLY A 66 5.84 4.80 7.41
C GLY A 66 6.76 5.41 6.35
N LEU A 67 7.33 4.59 5.47
CA LEU A 67 8.17 5.06 4.36
C LEU A 67 7.37 5.89 3.36
N ILE A 68 6.15 5.47 3.02
CA ILE A 68 5.25 6.23 2.15
C ILE A 68 4.90 7.58 2.78
N ALA A 69 4.49 7.58 4.05
CA ALA A 69 4.16 8.81 4.78
C ALA A 69 5.35 9.77 4.86
N PHE A 70 6.56 9.25 5.10
CA PHE A 70 7.79 10.04 5.11
C PHE A 70 8.11 10.61 3.72
N SER A 71 8.02 9.79 2.66
CA SER A 71 8.29 10.20 1.28
C SER A 71 7.33 11.30 0.81
N ILE A 72 6.02 11.14 1.08
CA ILE A 72 5.02 12.19 0.82
C ILE A 72 5.34 13.43 1.67
N GLY A 73 5.70 13.22 2.95
CA GLY A 73 6.11 14.24 3.90
C GLY A 73 7.20 15.18 3.37
N GLN A 74 8.22 14.64 2.70
CA GLN A 74 9.31 15.41 2.12
C GLN A 74 8.88 16.37 1.00
N SER A 75 7.74 16.10 0.34
CA SER A 75 7.21 16.96 -0.72
C SER A 75 6.52 18.23 -0.20
N PHE A 76 6.31 18.35 1.12
CA PHE A 76 5.70 19.54 1.72
C PHE A 76 6.71 20.67 1.92
N TYR A 77 6.72 21.62 0.98
CA TYR A 77 7.44 22.88 1.16
C TYR A 77 6.77 23.76 2.22
N TYR A 78 7.50 24.14 3.27
CA TYR A 78 7.02 24.97 4.38
C TYR A 78 6.26 26.23 3.93
N LYS A 79 6.76 26.92 2.89
CA LYS A 79 6.11 28.11 2.33
C LYS A 79 4.72 27.82 1.75
N ARG A 80 4.58 26.70 1.03
CA ARG A 80 3.30 26.27 0.45
C ARG A 80 2.35 25.82 1.55
N PHE A 81 2.84 25.02 2.50
CA PHE A 81 2.05 24.58 3.64
C PHE A 81 1.56 25.74 4.51
N LYS A 82 2.35 26.81 4.70
CA LYS A 82 1.88 27.99 5.44
C LYS A 82 0.71 28.71 4.75
N ALA A 83 0.67 28.71 3.42
CA ALA A 83 -0.39 29.38 2.65
C ALA A 83 -1.72 28.62 2.67
N ILE A 84 -1.69 27.29 2.57
CA ILE A 84 -2.91 26.44 2.45
C ILE A 84 -3.14 25.48 3.63
N GLY A 85 -2.20 25.39 4.57
CA GLY A 85 -2.18 24.36 5.61
C GLY A 85 -3.35 24.45 6.59
N LYS A 86 -3.82 25.66 6.92
CA LYS A 86 -5.01 25.81 7.78
C LYS A 86 -6.26 25.21 7.13
N GLN A 87 -6.42 25.39 5.82
CA GLN A 87 -7.52 24.78 5.08
C GLN A 87 -7.36 23.26 5.00
N ILE A 88 -6.15 22.77 4.68
CA ILE A 88 -5.87 21.32 4.62
C ILE A 88 -6.16 20.65 5.97
N ILE A 89 -5.67 21.20 7.08
CA ILE A 89 -5.89 20.63 8.42
C ILE A 89 -7.39 20.55 8.73
N LEU A 90 -8.14 21.61 8.44
CA LEU A 90 -9.58 21.65 8.71
C LEU A 90 -10.33 20.63 7.84
N ILE A 91 -10.04 20.58 6.53
CA ILE A 91 -10.65 19.60 5.62
C ILE A 91 -10.32 18.17 6.06
N SER A 92 -9.04 17.86 6.31
CA SER A 92 -8.63 16.53 6.77
C SER A 92 -9.28 16.11 8.09
N LEU A 93 -9.39 17.02 9.06
CA LEU A 93 -9.99 16.71 10.35
C LEU A 93 -11.49 16.40 10.21
N PHE A 94 -12.20 17.21 9.43
CA PHE A 94 -13.63 17.00 9.20
C PHE A 94 -13.89 15.80 8.28
N GLU A 95 -13.22 15.68 7.13
CA GLU A 95 -13.44 14.56 6.21
C GLU A 95 -13.04 13.23 6.84
N ALA A 96 -11.84 13.10 7.40
CA ALA A 96 -11.42 11.84 8.01
C ALA A 96 -12.21 11.52 9.28
N GLY A 97 -12.48 12.53 10.12
CA GLY A 97 -13.23 12.36 11.36
C GLY A 97 -14.69 11.98 11.13
N PHE A 98 -15.40 12.71 10.27
CA PHE A 98 -16.79 12.39 9.95
C PHE A 98 -16.91 11.10 9.14
N ALA A 99 -16.00 10.82 8.20
CA ALA A 99 -16.02 9.54 7.50
C ALA A 99 -15.86 8.36 8.47
N TRP A 100 -14.96 8.47 9.45
CA TRP A 100 -14.80 7.46 10.48
C TRP A 100 -16.07 7.30 11.32
N ILE A 101 -16.68 8.41 11.79
CA ILE A 101 -17.91 8.38 12.59
C ILE A 101 -19.06 7.74 11.79
N ILE A 102 -19.34 8.21 10.57
CA ILE A 102 -20.51 7.80 9.78
C ILE A 102 -20.39 6.33 9.31
N VAL A 103 -19.19 5.87 8.98
CA VAL A 103 -18.99 4.50 8.48
C VAL A 103 -18.88 3.49 9.61
N THR A 104 -18.32 3.87 10.77
CA THR A 104 -18.05 2.94 11.87
C THR A 104 -19.17 2.89 12.91
N LEU A 105 -19.84 4.01 13.19
CA LEU A 105 -20.85 4.14 14.25
C LEU A 105 -22.26 4.20 13.67
#